data_AF-A0A9W4L0C1-F1
#
_entry.id   AF-A0A9W4L0C1-F1
#
_cell.length_a   1.000
_cell.length_b   1.000
_cell.length_c   1.000
_cell.angle_alpha   90.00
_cell.angle_beta   90.00
_cell.angle_gamma   90.00
#
_symmetry.space_group_name_H-M   'P 1'
#
loop_
_entity.id
_entity.type
_entity.pdbx_description
1 polymer ?
#
loop_
_entity_poly.entity_id
_entity_poly.type
_entity_poly.pdbx_seq_one_letter_code
_entity_poly.pdbx_strand_id
1 'polypeptide(L)'
;MNSLFAYMPQDNQDIFRKGLKAGLWMDESFDWYPEEDMMSHPNGEIRTLSQTYTQGQVTFSKFTIRNTSFETKRPKVFFHYENAFERQAVAFYSPNERAILHVAPQSIALLGGLVKGKSISQYCIQGKGSLYQEGCFKSLKEGLLAYSPLAKGEVTSVFTLETEILPKECVEAVAWVIHAETKEEAKVINNQLLLTMQNVNN
;
A
#
# COMPACT_ATOMS: atom_id res chain seq x y z
N MET A 1 -2.47 36.07 -12.22
CA MET A 1 -2.67 36.36 -10.79
C MET A 1 -2.34 35.12 -9.99
N ASN A 2 -1.79 35.31 -8.79
CA ASN A 2 -0.96 34.39 -8.01
C ASN A 2 -1.66 33.11 -7.48
N SER A 3 -0.88 32.04 -7.57
CA SER A 3 -0.64 30.89 -6.66
C SER A 3 -1.34 30.74 -5.29
N LEU A 4 -1.54 29.45 -4.92
CA LEU A 4 -1.55 28.83 -3.57
C LEU A 4 -2.76 29.23 -2.70
N PHE A 5 -3.48 28.35 -1.99
CA PHE A 5 -3.04 27.26 -1.12
C PHE A 5 -4.18 26.23 -0.97
N ALA A 6 -3.90 24.94 -1.14
CA ALA A 6 -4.60 23.90 -0.38
C ALA A 6 -3.73 23.60 0.85
N TYR A 7 -3.85 24.45 1.87
CA TYR A 7 -3.22 24.25 3.16
C TYR A 7 -4.03 23.18 3.91
N MET A 8 -3.58 21.92 3.87
CA MET A 8 -3.92 21.00 4.95
C MET A 8 -3.08 21.38 6.18
N PRO A 9 -3.69 21.48 7.37
CA PRO A 9 -2.98 21.93 8.56
C PRO A 9 -1.82 20.99 8.89
N GLN A 10 -0.62 21.58 8.93
CA GLN A 10 0.49 21.07 9.72
C GLN A 10 0.06 21.08 11.18
N ASP A 11 -0.31 19.93 11.73
CA ASP A 11 -0.15 19.61 13.16
C ASP A 11 -0.49 18.13 13.41
N ASN A 12 0.48 17.27 13.07
CA ASN A 12 0.76 16.00 13.76
C ASN A 12 2.12 15.43 13.30
N GLN A 13 3.07 16.32 12.98
CA GLN A 13 4.45 15.92 12.71
C GLN A 13 5.12 15.58 14.03
N ASP A 14 5.07 14.31 14.47
CA ASP A 14 6.23 13.66 15.13
C ASP A 14 6.08 12.19 15.57
N ILE A 15 4.96 11.48 15.35
CA ILE A 15 4.79 10.12 15.94
C ILE A 15 4.85 8.92 14.97
N PHE A 16 4.63 9.07 13.65
CA PHE A 16 4.75 7.92 12.73
C PHE A 16 6.07 7.92 11.96
N ARG A 17 7.16 7.51 12.63
CA ARG A 17 8.49 7.36 11.98
C ARG A 17 8.58 6.12 11.05
N LYS A 18 7.53 5.31 11.00
CA LYS A 18 7.40 4.07 10.23
C LYS A 18 5.91 3.73 10.09
N GLY A 19 5.40 3.54 8.88
CA GLY A 19 3.96 3.26 8.71
C GLY A 19 3.62 2.65 7.36
N LEU A 20 2.55 1.85 7.36
CA LEU A 20 1.90 1.28 6.17
C LEU A 20 0.48 1.85 6.10
N LYS A 21 0.29 2.87 5.28
CA LYS A 21 -1.01 3.56 5.11
C LYS A 21 -1.77 2.96 3.95
N ALA A 22 -3.08 2.82 4.08
CA ALA A 22 -3.97 2.35 3.02
C ALA A 22 -4.77 3.51 2.41
N GLY A 23 -5.01 3.46 1.11
CA GLY A 23 -5.84 4.40 0.37
C GLY A 23 -6.71 3.67 -0.64
N LEU A 24 -7.82 4.29 -1.04
CA LEU A 24 -8.73 3.72 -2.03
C LEU A 24 -8.84 4.68 -3.20
N TRP A 25 -8.64 4.14 -4.40
CA TRP A 25 -9.05 4.81 -5.63
C TRP A 25 -10.29 4.12 -6.21
N MET A 26 -11.28 4.93 -6.58
CA MET A 26 -12.51 4.49 -7.25
C MET A 26 -13.17 5.66 -7.96
N ASP A 27 -13.73 5.41 -9.16
CA ASP A 27 -14.52 6.38 -9.93
C ASP A 27 -13.83 7.74 -10.07
N GLU A 28 -12.55 7.70 -10.46
CA GLU A 28 -11.68 8.87 -10.65
C GLU A 28 -11.34 9.66 -9.37
N SER A 29 -11.77 9.19 -8.19
CA SER A 29 -11.45 9.77 -6.89
C SER A 29 -10.43 8.92 -6.13
N PHE A 30 -9.63 9.57 -5.28
CA PHE A 30 -8.66 8.93 -4.40
C PHE A 30 -8.68 9.55 -3.01
N ASP A 31 -8.70 8.70 -1.98
CA ASP A 31 -8.60 9.12 -0.58
C ASP A 31 -7.69 8.19 0.22
N TRP A 32 -6.88 8.77 1.11
CA TRP A 32 -6.15 8.04 2.14
C TRP A 32 -7.08 7.76 3.33
N TYR A 33 -6.99 6.56 3.90
CA TYR A 33 -7.81 6.15 5.03
C TYR A 33 -6.95 6.14 6.30
N PRO A 34 -7.37 6.85 7.37
CA PRO A 34 -6.69 6.75 8.65
C PRO A 34 -6.74 5.32 9.20
N GLU A 35 -5.82 5.01 10.11
CA GLU A 35 -5.84 3.74 10.83
C GLU A 35 -7.12 3.66 11.68
N GLU A 36 -7.79 2.51 11.64
CA GLU A 36 -9.03 2.23 12.40
C GLU A 36 -10.23 3.10 12.02
N ASP A 37 -10.37 3.41 10.73
CA ASP A 37 -11.51 4.19 10.23
C ASP A 37 -12.55 3.32 9.48
N MET A 38 -13.82 3.61 9.74
CA MET A 38 -14.98 3.06 9.03
C MET A 38 -15.62 4.18 8.22
N MET A 39 -15.50 4.09 6.90
CA MET A 39 -15.97 5.13 6.01
C MET A 39 -16.87 4.56 4.92
N SER A 40 -17.79 5.40 4.44
CA SER A 40 -18.59 5.13 3.26
C SER A 40 -18.09 6.03 2.13
N HIS A 41 -17.86 5.45 0.95
CA HIS A 41 -17.53 6.25 -0.23
C HIS A 41 -18.70 7.23 -0.51
N PRO A 42 -18.46 8.43 -1.10
CA PRO A 42 -19.47 9.49 -1.27
C PRO A 42 -20.86 9.04 -1.77
N ASN A 43 -20.95 7.98 -2.57
CA ASN A 43 -22.21 7.47 -3.12
C ASN A 43 -22.89 6.38 -2.25
N GLY A 44 -22.29 5.97 -1.13
CA GLY A 44 -22.81 4.94 -0.21
C GLY A 44 -22.76 3.49 -0.75
N GLU A 45 -22.36 3.32 -2.00
CA GLU A 45 -22.27 2.04 -2.72
C GLU A 45 -21.12 1.14 -2.26
N ILE A 46 -20.16 1.73 -1.56
CA ILE A 46 -19.00 1.02 -1.03
C ILE A 46 -18.81 1.41 0.42
N ARG A 47 -18.67 0.39 1.26
CA ARG A 47 -18.26 0.52 2.66
C ARG A 47 -16.88 -0.05 2.83
N THR A 48 -16.04 0.66 3.59
CA THR A 48 -14.68 0.24 3.84
C THR A 48 -14.40 0.14 5.33
N LEU A 49 -13.43 -0.69 5.68
CA LEU A 49 -12.84 -0.78 7.00
C LEU A 49 -11.33 -0.99 6.83
N SER A 50 -10.54 -0.10 7.43
CA SER A 50 -9.08 -0.17 7.44
C SER A 50 -8.58 -0.56 8.83
N GLN A 51 -7.76 -1.60 8.92
CA GLN A 51 -7.19 -2.07 10.18
C GLN A 51 -5.70 -2.36 10.01
N THR A 52 -4.89 -1.80 10.89
CA THR A 52 -3.45 -2.08 10.94
C THR A 52 -3.12 -2.76 12.26
N TYR A 53 -2.35 -3.84 12.22
CA TYR A 53 -1.87 -4.52 13.43
C TYR A 53 -0.51 -5.15 13.18
N THR A 54 0.24 -5.38 14.26
CA THR A 54 1.56 -6.02 14.18
C THR A 54 1.55 -7.33 14.95
N GLN A 55 2.06 -8.39 14.32
CA GLN A 55 2.25 -9.70 14.93
C GLN A 55 3.70 -10.15 14.71
N GLY A 56 4.46 -10.22 15.81
CA GLY A 56 5.89 -10.49 15.73
C GLY A 56 6.59 -9.42 14.87
N GLN A 57 7.22 -9.87 13.79
CA GLN A 57 7.98 -9.02 12.88
C GLN A 57 7.22 -8.59 11.62
N VAL A 58 5.91 -8.87 11.58
CA VAL A 58 5.05 -8.54 10.44
C VAL A 58 4.00 -7.51 10.88
N THR A 59 3.98 -6.38 10.18
CA THR A 59 2.88 -5.40 10.26
C THR A 59 1.93 -5.66 9.11
N PHE A 60 0.67 -5.91 9.42
CA PHE A 60 -0.40 -6.12 8.45
C PHE A 60 -1.24 -4.85 8.33
N SER A 61 -1.68 -4.56 7.11
CA SER A 61 -2.77 -3.61 6.82
C SER A 61 -3.86 -4.35 6.07
N LYS A 62 -5.02 -4.48 6.71
CA LYS A 62 -6.21 -5.10 6.15
C LYS A 62 -7.19 -4.03 5.72
N PHE A 63 -7.58 -4.08 4.46
CA PHE A 63 -8.55 -3.16 3.88
C PHE A 63 -9.74 -3.96 3.35
N THR A 64 -10.83 -3.95 4.13
CA THR A 64 -12.07 -4.62 3.74
C THR A 64 -12.92 -3.68 2.90
N ILE A 65 -13.41 -4.17 1.76
CA ILE A 65 -14.27 -3.42 0.84
C ILE A 65 -15.54 -4.21 0.61
N ARG A 66 -16.68 -3.61 0.96
CA ARG A 66 -18.00 -4.18 0.71
C ARG A 66 -18.73 -3.38 -0.34
N ASN A 67 -19.05 -4.04 -1.46
CA ASN A 67 -19.95 -3.48 -2.46
C ASN A 67 -21.39 -3.64 -2.00
N THR A 68 -22.07 -2.52 -1.77
CA THR A 68 -23.49 -2.49 -1.37
C THR A 68 -24.41 -2.25 -2.56
N SER A 69 -23.87 -1.98 -3.76
CA SER A 69 -24.62 -1.76 -5.00
C SER A 69 -25.04 -3.07 -5.69
N PHE A 70 -25.69 -2.93 -6.85
CA PHE A 70 -26.02 -4.04 -7.77
C PHE A 70 -25.09 -4.11 -8.99
N GLU A 71 -24.05 -3.28 -9.01
CA GLU A 71 -23.09 -3.22 -10.11
C GLU A 71 -21.75 -3.78 -9.68
N THR A 72 -20.99 -4.30 -10.63
CA THR A 72 -19.58 -4.62 -10.42
C THR A 72 -18.76 -3.35 -10.22
N LYS A 73 -17.88 -3.32 -9.21
CA LYS A 73 -16.92 -2.24 -8.97
C LYS A 73 -15.47 -2.70 -9.17
N ARG A 74 -14.57 -1.77 -9.51
CA ARG A 74 -13.14 -2.05 -9.78
C ARG A 74 -12.22 -1.14 -8.94
N PRO A 75 -12.26 -1.25 -7.59
CA PRO A 75 -11.36 -0.46 -6.76
C PRO A 75 -9.89 -0.83 -6.97
N LYS A 76 -9.04 0.15 -6.69
CA LYS A 76 -7.61 -0.06 -6.50
C LYS A 76 -7.25 0.36 -5.07
N VAL A 77 -6.72 -0.57 -4.28
CA VAL A 77 -6.25 -0.27 -2.92
C VAL A 77 -4.78 0.07 -2.99
N PHE A 78 -4.43 1.28 -2.57
CA PHE A 78 -3.07 1.77 -2.52
C PHE A 78 -2.50 1.55 -1.13
N PHE A 79 -1.26 1.11 -1.08
CA PHE A 79 -0.50 1.01 0.16
C PHE A 79 0.75 1.86 0.04
N HIS A 80 0.93 2.78 0.99
CA HIS A 80 2.09 3.65 1.09
C HIS A 80 2.93 3.23 2.28
N TYR A 81 4.20 2.92 2.03
CA TYR A 81 5.16 2.60 3.05
C TYR A 81 6.31 3.60 3.07
N GLU A 82 6.63 4.05 4.28
CA GLU A 82 7.82 4.83 4.57
C GLU A 82 8.45 4.38 5.89
N ASN A 83 9.77 4.50 5.94
CA ASN A 83 10.54 4.29 7.16
C ASN A 83 11.59 5.40 7.27
N ALA A 84 11.32 6.37 8.16
CA ALA A 84 12.19 7.53 8.34
C ALA A 84 13.58 7.17 8.89
N PHE A 85 13.75 5.97 9.44
CA PHE A 85 15.02 5.46 9.93
C PHE A 85 15.91 4.89 8.80
N GLU A 86 15.33 4.54 7.65
CA GLU A 86 16.04 4.01 6.49
C GLU A 86 16.58 5.14 5.60
N ARG A 87 17.68 5.77 6.02
CA ARG A 87 18.28 6.90 5.28
C ARG A 87 19.15 6.50 4.09
N GLN A 88 19.58 5.25 4.06
CA GLN A 88 20.48 4.70 3.03
C GLN A 88 20.00 3.33 2.57
N ALA A 89 18.70 3.22 2.30
CA ALA A 89 18.14 2.00 1.74
C ALA A 89 18.30 1.96 0.22
N VAL A 90 18.38 0.76 -0.34
CA VAL A 90 18.07 0.50 -1.74
C VAL A 90 16.73 -0.22 -1.76
N ALA A 91 15.72 0.38 -2.40
CA ALA A 91 14.40 -0.20 -2.52
C ALA A 91 14.14 -0.64 -3.95
N PHE A 92 13.66 -1.88 -4.14
CA PHE A 92 13.36 -2.42 -5.47
C PHE A 92 12.23 -3.44 -5.45
N TYR A 93 11.50 -3.56 -6.55
CA TYR A 93 10.56 -4.66 -6.75
C TYR A 93 11.31 -5.94 -7.14
N SER A 94 11.02 -7.05 -6.45
CA SER A 94 11.55 -8.38 -6.75
C SER A 94 10.47 -9.26 -7.36
N PRO A 95 10.55 -9.59 -8.67
CA PRO A 95 9.55 -10.44 -9.33
C PRO A 95 9.44 -11.83 -8.71
N ASN A 96 10.57 -12.42 -8.28
CA ASN A 96 10.58 -13.75 -7.67
C ASN A 96 9.76 -13.78 -6.38
N GLU A 97 9.89 -12.73 -5.55
CA GLU A 97 9.19 -12.67 -4.27
C GLU A 97 7.81 -12.01 -4.38
N ARG A 98 7.48 -11.50 -5.57
CA ARG A 98 6.27 -10.72 -5.86
C ARG A 98 6.07 -9.58 -4.86
N ALA A 99 7.17 -8.94 -4.47
CA ALA A 99 7.24 -8.03 -3.33
C ALA A 99 8.25 -6.91 -3.57
N ILE A 100 8.11 -5.80 -2.83
CA ILE A 100 9.11 -4.74 -2.78
C ILE A 100 10.05 -5.01 -1.61
N LEU A 101 11.35 -4.86 -1.82
CA LEU A 101 12.37 -4.99 -0.79
C LEU A 101 13.01 -3.63 -0.55
N HIS A 102 13.05 -3.18 0.69
CA HIS A 102 13.96 -2.14 1.16
C HIS A 102 15.15 -2.82 1.83
N VAL A 103 16.35 -2.51 1.36
CA VAL A 103 17.61 -3.07 1.88
C VAL A 103 18.45 -1.92 2.42
N ALA A 104 18.53 -1.80 3.74
CA ALA A 104 19.42 -0.88 4.43
C ALA A 104 20.55 -1.68 5.13
N PRO A 105 21.65 -1.03 5.57
CA PRO A 105 22.80 -1.73 6.15
C PRO A 105 22.50 -2.64 7.35
N GLN A 106 21.42 -2.37 8.09
CA GLN A 106 21.05 -3.09 9.32
C GLN A 106 19.56 -3.49 9.36
N SER A 107 18.83 -3.32 8.26
CA SER A 107 17.41 -3.67 8.23
C SER A 107 16.96 -4.05 6.83
N ILE A 108 16.13 -5.08 6.79
CA ILE A 108 15.35 -5.46 5.62
C ILE A 108 13.89 -5.16 5.92
N ALA A 109 13.21 -4.48 4.99
CA ALA A 109 11.76 -4.45 4.94
C ALA A 109 11.29 -5.13 3.64
N LEU A 110 10.40 -6.12 3.74
CA LEU A 110 9.75 -6.76 2.60
C LEU A 110 8.27 -6.42 2.62
N LEU A 111 7.80 -5.75 1.57
CA LEU A 111 6.43 -5.32 1.40
C LEU A 111 5.73 -6.24 0.40
N GLY A 112 4.66 -6.88 0.83
CA GLY A 112 3.85 -7.75 0.00
C GLY A 112 2.37 -7.52 0.24
N GLY A 113 1.55 -8.22 -0.54
CA GLY A 113 0.12 -8.18 -0.35
C GLY A 113 -0.63 -9.09 -1.31
N LEU A 114 -1.88 -9.38 -0.97
CA LEU A 114 -2.82 -10.17 -1.75
C LEU A 114 -4.25 -9.64 -1.66
N VAL A 115 -4.98 -9.75 -2.77
CA VAL A 115 -6.43 -9.58 -2.84
C VAL A 115 -6.99 -10.63 -3.81
N LYS A 116 -7.96 -11.46 -3.38
CA LYS A 116 -8.51 -12.58 -4.17
C LYS A 116 -7.42 -13.41 -4.89
N GLY A 117 -6.34 -13.74 -4.16
CA GLY A 117 -5.19 -14.51 -4.68
C GLY A 117 -4.25 -13.76 -5.64
N LYS A 118 -4.54 -12.51 -6.01
CA LYS A 118 -3.67 -11.66 -6.84
C LYS A 118 -2.75 -10.81 -5.98
N SER A 119 -1.50 -10.66 -6.40
CA SER A 119 -0.50 -9.84 -5.70
C SER A 119 -0.42 -8.41 -6.27
N ILE A 120 0.67 -7.71 -5.96
CA ILE A 120 0.92 -6.32 -6.36
C ILE A 120 0.69 -6.14 -7.87
N SER A 121 -0.18 -5.19 -8.21
CA SER A 121 -0.56 -4.89 -9.61
C SER A 121 0.22 -3.70 -10.19
N GLN A 122 0.39 -2.64 -9.40
CA GLN A 122 1.26 -1.50 -9.73
C GLN A 122 2.18 -1.20 -8.56
N TYR A 123 3.32 -0.58 -8.85
CA TYR A 123 4.25 -0.11 -7.83
C TYR A 123 5.07 1.09 -8.33
N CYS A 124 5.42 1.96 -7.40
CA CYS A 124 6.34 3.06 -7.59
C CYS A 124 7.21 3.19 -6.34
N ILE A 125 8.52 3.24 -6.55
CA ILE A 125 9.51 3.43 -5.50
C ILE A 125 10.20 4.76 -5.76
N GLN A 126 10.21 5.62 -4.76
CA GLN A 126 10.71 6.99 -4.86
C GLN A 126 11.77 7.25 -3.81
N GLY A 127 12.83 7.94 -4.21
CA GLY A 127 13.80 8.52 -3.28
C GLY A 127 13.39 9.93 -2.86
N LYS A 128 13.90 10.40 -1.72
CA LYS A 128 13.77 11.80 -1.30
C LYS A 128 14.41 12.72 -2.34
N GLY A 129 13.64 13.71 -2.79
CA GLY A 129 14.05 14.64 -3.87
C GLY A 129 13.86 14.09 -5.29
N SER A 130 13.11 13.00 -5.47
CA SER A 130 12.88 12.37 -6.78
C SER A 130 11.77 13.01 -7.65
N LEU A 131 11.64 12.46 -8.86
CA LEU A 131 11.33 13.10 -10.16
C LEU A 131 9.94 13.71 -10.39
N TYR A 132 8.93 13.44 -9.56
CA TYR A 132 7.53 13.65 -9.95
C TYR A 132 6.81 14.66 -9.04
N GLN A 133 6.14 15.65 -9.66
CA GLN A 133 5.41 16.71 -8.93
C GLN A 133 4.25 16.18 -8.07
N GLU A 134 3.65 15.04 -8.47
CA GLU A 134 2.52 14.40 -7.77
C GLU A 134 2.94 13.18 -6.93
N GLY A 135 4.23 13.09 -6.55
CA GLY A 135 4.74 11.92 -5.86
C GLY A 135 4.64 10.66 -6.74
N CYS A 136 4.18 9.53 -6.20
CA CYS A 136 4.14 8.26 -6.90
C CYS A 136 3.08 8.16 -8.01
N PHE A 137 2.12 9.10 -8.07
CA PHE A 137 1.06 9.07 -9.07
C PHE A 137 1.55 9.61 -10.41
N LYS A 138 1.27 8.84 -11.48
CA LYS A 138 1.32 9.33 -12.86
C LYS A 138 0.00 10.01 -13.24
N SER A 139 -1.11 9.50 -12.71
CA SER A 139 -2.44 10.07 -12.89
C SER A 139 -3.31 9.66 -11.70
N LEU A 140 -3.66 10.63 -10.85
CA LEU A 140 -4.65 10.43 -9.79
C LEU A 140 -6.02 10.11 -10.39
N LYS A 141 -6.40 10.79 -11.48
CA LYS A 141 -7.67 10.58 -12.17
C LYS A 141 -7.85 9.13 -12.63
N GLU A 142 -6.80 8.49 -13.12
CA GLU A 142 -6.86 7.11 -13.62
C GLU A 142 -6.41 6.06 -12.58
N GLY A 143 -5.97 6.50 -11.40
CA GLY A 143 -5.41 5.63 -10.37
C GLY A 143 -4.17 4.88 -10.89
N LEU A 144 -3.27 5.61 -11.54
CA LEU A 144 -2.03 5.07 -12.11
C LEU A 144 -0.81 5.57 -11.36
N LEU A 145 0.06 4.62 -10.99
CA LEU A 145 1.38 4.90 -10.47
C LEU A 145 2.40 5.12 -11.60
N ALA A 146 3.38 5.98 -11.35
CA ALA A 146 4.54 6.08 -12.22
C ALA A 146 5.38 4.81 -12.10
N TYR A 147 5.84 4.27 -13.23
CA TYR A 147 6.69 3.08 -13.19
C TYR A 147 8.10 3.45 -12.72
N SER A 148 8.39 3.14 -11.46
CA SER A 148 9.71 3.33 -10.83
C SER A 148 10.04 2.09 -9.99
N PRO A 149 10.76 1.10 -10.55
CA PRO A 149 11.00 -0.19 -9.89
C PRO A 149 12.16 -0.18 -8.89
N LEU A 150 12.92 0.92 -8.79
CA LEU A 150 14.17 1.00 -8.03
C LEU A 150 14.43 2.44 -7.58
N ALA A 151 14.79 2.61 -6.31
CA ALA A 151 15.34 3.87 -5.79
C ALA A 151 16.40 3.60 -4.70
N LYS A 152 17.15 4.65 -4.34
CA LYS A 152 18.16 4.61 -3.28
C LYS A 152 18.06 5.85 -2.40
N GLY A 153 18.42 5.71 -1.13
CA GLY A 153 18.51 6.78 -0.14
C GLY A 153 17.42 6.66 0.91
N GLU A 154 16.84 7.80 1.29
CA GLU A 154 15.56 7.86 1.97
C GLU A 154 14.46 7.54 0.96
N VAL A 155 13.80 6.40 1.10
CA VAL A 155 12.88 5.87 0.09
C VAL A 155 11.46 5.69 0.62
N THR A 156 10.50 5.92 -0.25
CA THR A 156 9.08 5.57 -0.06
C THR A 156 8.64 4.63 -1.16
N SER A 157 7.71 3.74 -0.82
CA SER A 157 7.14 2.78 -1.76
C SER A 157 5.63 2.88 -1.74
N VAL A 158 5.02 3.01 -2.92
CA VAL A 158 3.58 2.93 -3.11
C VAL A 158 3.28 1.76 -4.03
N PHE A 159 2.31 0.93 -3.67
CA PHE A 159 1.89 -0.20 -4.50
C PHE A 159 0.38 -0.40 -4.44
N THR A 160 -0.18 -1.11 -5.42
CA THR A 160 -1.61 -1.38 -5.50
C THR A 160 -1.94 -2.86 -5.40
N LEU A 161 -3.06 -3.14 -4.75
CA LEU A 161 -3.80 -4.40 -4.86
C LEU A 161 -5.11 -4.10 -5.57
N GLU A 162 -5.36 -4.80 -6.68
CA GLU A 162 -6.47 -4.49 -7.59
C GLU A 162 -7.34 -5.70 -7.83
N THR A 163 -8.66 -5.50 -7.72
CA THR A 163 -9.62 -6.55 -7.98
C THR A 163 -10.94 -5.99 -8.50
N GLU A 164 -11.69 -6.87 -9.15
CA GLU A 164 -13.11 -6.69 -9.37
C GLU A 164 -13.87 -7.16 -8.12
N ILE A 165 -14.91 -6.41 -7.75
CA ILE A 165 -15.84 -6.73 -6.66
C ILE A 165 -17.25 -6.83 -7.26
N LEU A 166 -17.82 -8.03 -7.18
CA LEU A 166 -19.16 -8.33 -7.68
C LEU A 166 -20.25 -7.64 -6.85
N PRO A 167 -21.49 -7.54 -7.35
CA PRO A 167 -22.62 -7.04 -6.59
C PRO A 167 -22.74 -7.75 -5.24
N LYS A 168 -22.91 -6.97 -4.16
CA LYS A 168 -23.06 -7.47 -2.78
C LYS A 168 -21.84 -8.22 -2.22
N GLU A 169 -20.74 -8.32 -2.97
CA GLU A 169 -19.52 -9.00 -2.54
C GLU A 169 -18.76 -8.17 -1.50
N CYS A 170 -18.09 -8.87 -0.61
CA CYS A 170 -17.15 -8.32 0.35
C CYS A 170 -15.78 -8.95 0.10
N VAL A 171 -14.75 -8.12 -0.09
CA VAL A 171 -13.38 -8.58 -0.34
C VAL A 171 -12.44 -7.97 0.70
N GLU A 172 -11.38 -8.70 1.01
CA GLU A 172 -10.29 -8.22 1.86
C GLU A 172 -9.02 -8.08 1.01
N ALA A 173 -8.46 -6.87 0.96
CA ALA A 173 -7.13 -6.62 0.46
C ALA A 173 -6.17 -6.57 1.65
N VAL A 174 -5.20 -7.48 1.69
CA VAL A 174 -4.25 -7.60 2.80
C VAL A 174 -2.86 -7.25 2.29
N ALA A 175 -2.27 -6.21 2.86
CA ALA A 175 -0.86 -5.89 2.68
C ALA A 175 -0.08 -6.21 3.95
N TRP A 176 1.22 -6.44 3.81
CA TRP A 176 2.12 -6.64 4.93
C TRP A 176 3.48 -6.00 4.69
N VAL A 177 4.14 -5.62 5.78
CA VAL A 177 5.57 -5.33 5.83
C VAL A 177 6.22 -6.27 6.82
N ILE A 178 7.21 -7.02 6.35
CA ILE A 178 8.05 -7.90 7.16
C ILE A 178 9.34 -7.15 7.46
N HIS A 179 9.68 -7.01 8.74
CA HIS A 179 10.97 -6.51 9.20
C HIS A 179 11.85 -7.68 9.57
N ALA A 180 13.07 -7.73 9.01
CA ALA A 180 14.00 -8.81 9.28
C ALA A 180 15.43 -8.31 9.28
N GLU A 181 16.33 -9.10 9.89
CA GLU A 181 17.78 -8.82 9.84
C GLU A 181 18.37 -9.24 8.49
N THR A 182 17.81 -10.27 7.88
CA THR A 182 18.31 -10.84 6.61
C THR A 182 17.21 -10.92 5.56
N LYS A 183 17.64 -10.91 4.29
CA LYS A 183 16.74 -11.06 3.15
C LYS A 183 16.12 -12.46 3.13
N GLU A 184 16.90 -13.47 3.50
CA GLU A 184 16.51 -14.87 3.53
C GLU A 184 15.39 -15.10 4.55
N GLU A 185 15.51 -14.54 5.74
CA GLU A 185 14.45 -14.55 6.75
C GLU A 185 13.16 -13.91 6.22
N ALA A 186 13.25 -12.69 5.68
CA ALA A 186 12.10 -11.97 5.14
C ALA A 186 11.37 -12.80 4.05
N LYS A 187 12.14 -13.47 3.18
CA LYS A 187 11.59 -14.34 2.13
C LYS A 187 10.86 -15.55 2.68
N VAL A 188 11.41 -16.22 3.70
CA VAL A 188 10.78 -17.40 4.31
C VAL A 188 9.40 -17.03 4.84
N ILE A 189 9.30 -15.92 5.56
CA ILE A 189 8.04 -15.43 6.12
C ILE A 189 7.08 -15.03 5.00
N ASN A 190 7.55 -14.31 3.98
CA ASN A 190 6.72 -13.91 2.86
C ASN A 190 6.12 -15.12 2.13
N ASN A 191 6.92 -16.16 1.90
CA ASN A 191 6.44 -17.40 1.26
C ASN A 191 5.38 -18.12 2.11
N GLN A 192 5.56 -18.15 3.44
CA GLN A 192 4.56 -18.72 4.35
C GLN A 192 3.26 -17.92 4.34
N LEU A 193 3.33 -16.58 4.34
CA LEU A 193 2.15 -15.71 4.25
C LEU A 193 1.42 -15.92 2.93
N LEU A 194 2.14 -15.95 1.81
CA LEU A 194 1.55 -16.18 0.49
C LEU A 194 0.80 -17.52 0.43
N LEU A 195 1.39 -18.61 0.93
CA LEU A 195 0.74 -19.92 0.97
C LEU A 195 -0.51 -19.92 1.86
N THR A 196 -0.40 -19.35 3.05
CA THR A 196 -1.50 -19.30 4.02
C THR A 196 -2.68 -18.50 3.47
N MET A 197 -2.42 -17.31 2.92
CA MET A 197 -3.45 -16.41 2.40
C MET A 197 -4.06 -16.93 1.08
N GLN A 198 -3.33 -17.70 0.28
CA GLN A 198 -3.89 -18.36 -0.89
C GLN A 198 -4.85 -19.50 -0.52
N ASN A 199 -4.53 -20.27 0.52
CA ASN A 199 -5.39 -21.36 0.99
C ASN A 199 -6.69 -20.89 1.65
N VAL A 200 -6.71 -19.68 2.22
CA VAL A 200 -7.93 -19.07 2.79
C VAL A 200 -8.90 -18.58 1.70
N ASN A 201 -8.41 -18.33 0.49
CA ASN A 201 -9.21 -17.80 -0.63
C ASN A 201 -9.67 -18.87 -1.65
N ASN A 202 -9.39 -20.16 -1.38
CA ASN A 202 -9.85 -21.32 -2.16
C ASN A 202 -10.95 -22.06 -1.41
#